data_AF-A0A6C0HBB4-F1
#
_entry.id   AF-A0A6C0HBB4-F1
#
_cell.length_a   1.000
_cell.length_b   1.000
_cell.length_c   1.000
_cell.angle_alpha   90.00
_cell.angle_beta   90.00
_cell.angle_gamma   90.00
#
_symmetry.space_group_name_H-M   'P 1'
#
loop_
_entity.id
_entity.type
_entity.pdbx_description
1 polymer ?
#
loop_
_entity_poly.entity_id
_entity_poly.type
_entity_poly.pdbx_seq_one_letter_code
_entity_poly.pdbx_strand_id
1 'polypeptide(L)'
;MNRHLRYVREEFYHPITNIKFVTFTLKHNRDFFTNDVSLNKYDDGEYDNLINDMNTALHTLGYAELNIYTDASGTIFANDSNGNPITNRLIVTTSYTYPYLDLSGNFVFGYFTVVFDDKSTFSNTDDNNLAYWYSIYGMDPLTIKQFT
;
A
#
# COMPACT_ATOMS: atom_id res chain seq x y z
N MET A 1 16.54 14.63 21.56
CA MET A 1 15.27 15.33 21.25
C MET A 1 14.48 14.39 20.34
N ASN A 2 13.59 13.56 20.90
CA ASN A 2 12.85 12.55 20.13
C ASN A 2 11.77 13.24 19.28
N ARG A 3 12.02 13.37 17.97
CA ARG A 3 10.98 13.79 17.03
C ARG A 3 10.13 12.57 16.73
N HIS A 4 8.90 12.55 17.23
CA HIS A 4 7.93 11.50 16.94
C HIS A 4 7.54 11.57 15.46
N LEU A 5 7.59 10.43 14.77
CA LEU A 5 6.95 10.31 13.46
C LEU A 5 5.44 10.51 13.64
N ARG A 6 4.86 11.31 12.75
CA ARG A 6 3.40 11.40 12.57
C ARG A 6 3.09 10.73 11.25
N TYR A 7 2.52 9.53 11.28
CA TYR A 7 1.71 9.11 10.15
C TYR A 7 0.39 9.89 10.19
N VAL A 8 -0.20 10.13 9.03
CA VAL A 8 -1.53 10.72 8.94
C VAL A 8 -2.43 9.67 8.32
N ARG A 9 -3.49 9.31 9.05
CA ARG A 9 -4.62 8.55 8.51
C ARG A 9 -5.71 9.54 8.18
N GLU A 10 -6.10 9.60 6.91
CA GLU A 10 -7.23 10.40 6.46
C GLU A 10 -8.33 9.45 6.03
N GLU A 11 -9.49 9.56 6.66
CA GLU A 11 -10.73 8.96 6.17
C GLU A 11 -11.56 10.05 5.50
N PHE A 12 -12.03 9.77 4.30
CA PHE A 12 -13.01 10.59 3.64
C PHE A 12 -14.20 9.75 3.22
N TYR A 13 -15.38 10.34 3.36
CA TYR A 13 -16.63 9.79 2.87
C TYR A 13 -17.32 10.85 2.04
N HIS A 14 -17.58 10.53 0.77
CA HIS A 14 -18.34 11.41 -0.11
C HIS A 14 -19.84 11.09 0.02
N PRO A 15 -20.64 11.96 0.66
CA PRO A 15 -22.02 11.63 1.02
C PRO A 15 -22.96 11.48 -0.18
N ILE A 16 -22.59 12.00 -1.36
CA ILE A 16 -23.41 11.94 -2.57
C ILE A 16 -23.11 10.67 -3.39
N THR A 17 -21.88 10.17 -3.35
CA THR A 17 -21.43 9.03 -4.17
C THR A 17 -21.15 7.78 -3.34
N ASN A 18 -21.32 7.85 -2.01
CA ASN A 18 -20.99 6.77 -1.06
C ASN A 18 -19.53 6.28 -1.15
N ILE A 19 -18.64 7.07 -1.75
CA ILE A 19 -17.23 6.71 -1.88
C ILE A 19 -16.56 6.90 -0.52
N LYS A 20 -15.99 5.84 0.04
CA LYS A 20 -15.09 5.89 1.19
C LYS A 20 -13.66 5.68 0.69
N PHE A 21 -12.73 6.51 1.14
CA PHE A 21 -11.31 6.23 0.97
C PHE A 21 -10.52 6.43 2.27
N VAL A 22 -9.49 5.61 2.44
CA VAL A 22 -8.55 5.67 3.55
C VAL A 22 -7.15 5.85 2.99
N THR A 23 -6.44 6.86 3.47
CA THR A 23 -5.06 7.14 3.06
C THR A 23 -4.12 7.06 4.27
N PHE A 24 -2.97 6.42 4.06
CA PHE A 24 -1.85 6.42 4.99
C PHE A 24 -0.67 7.14 4.35
N THR A 25 -0.16 8.20 4.98
CA THR A 25 1.05 8.90 4.55
C THR A 25 2.20 8.67 5.52
N LEU A 26 3.30 8.12 5.01
CA LEU A 26 4.58 7.95 5.69
C LEU A 26 5.42 9.21 5.50
N LYS A 27 5.84 9.84 6.61
CA LYS A 27 6.59 11.10 6.61
C LYS A 27 8.09 10.92 6.89
N HIS A 28 8.88 10.14 6.13
CA HIS A 28 10.34 10.38 6.08
C HIS A 28 11.20 9.62 5.06
N ASN A 29 12.41 10.18 4.84
CA ASN A 29 13.61 9.57 4.26
C ASN A 29 14.29 8.56 5.21
N ARG A 30 15.09 7.64 4.63
CA ARG A 30 15.74 6.44 5.23
C ARG A 30 16.58 6.61 6.53
N ASP A 31 16.66 7.81 7.12
CA ASP A 31 17.69 8.16 8.11
C ASP A 31 17.23 8.17 9.59
N PHE A 32 16.02 7.71 9.91
CA PHE A 32 15.54 7.71 11.30
C PHE A 32 14.77 6.44 11.69
N PHE A 33 15.26 5.75 12.73
CA PHE A 33 14.55 4.68 13.43
C PHE A 33 13.55 5.29 14.42
N THR A 34 12.33 4.76 14.48
CA THR A 34 11.28 5.29 15.39
C THR A 34 10.54 4.21 16.14
N ASN A 35 9.93 4.62 17.25
CA ASN A 35 9.04 3.79 18.04
C ASN A 35 7.64 3.78 17.41
N ASP A 36 7.19 2.57 17.08
CA ASP A 36 5.79 2.11 17.06
C ASP A 36 4.80 2.86 16.14
N VAL A 37 5.08 2.90 14.82
CA VAL A 37 4.08 3.29 13.82
C VAL A 37 3.24 2.07 13.45
N SER A 38 1.96 2.08 13.79
CA SER A 38 1.00 1.04 13.39
C SER A 38 -0.08 1.63 12.47
N LEU A 39 -0.07 1.19 11.23
CA LEU A 39 -1.13 1.37 10.25
C LEU A 39 -2.33 0.52 10.66
N ASN A 40 -3.53 1.11 10.56
CA ASN A 40 -4.77 0.38 10.76
C ASN A 40 -5.11 -0.45 9.52
N LYS A 41 -5.82 -1.55 9.71
CA LYS A 41 -6.40 -2.33 8.63
C LYS A 41 -7.54 -1.57 7.94
N TYR A 42 -7.89 -1.98 6.72
CA TYR A 42 -9.13 -1.57 6.08
C TYR A 42 -10.32 -2.36 6.66
N ASP A 43 -11.52 -1.80 6.58
CA ASP A 43 -12.68 -2.31 7.30
C ASP A 43 -13.21 -3.64 6.72
N ASP A 44 -12.94 -3.91 5.44
CA ASP A 44 -13.32 -5.11 4.71
C ASP A 44 -12.23 -6.19 4.69
N GLY A 45 -11.06 -5.90 5.25
CA GLY A 45 -9.92 -6.82 5.34
C GLY A 45 -9.10 -6.94 4.06
N GLU A 46 -9.42 -6.17 3.02
CA GLU A 46 -8.60 -6.09 1.82
C GLU A 46 -7.19 -5.61 2.19
N TYR A 47 -6.16 -6.17 1.53
CA TYR A 47 -4.75 -5.83 1.75
C TYR A 47 -4.24 -6.06 3.19
N ASP A 48 -4.95 -6.84 4.01
CA ASP A 48 -4.60 -7.07 5.42
C ASP A 48 -3.18 -7.60 5.60
N ASN A 49 -2.77 -8.53 4.72
CA ASN A 49 -1.44 -9.10 4.73
C ASN A 49 -0.38 -8.04 4.45
N LEU A 50 -0.65 -7.15 3.48
CA LEU A 50 0.26 -6.07 3.10
C LEU A 50 0.42 -5.08 4.26
N ILE A 51 -0.69 -4.68 4.90
CA ILE A 51 -0.67 -3.76 6.04
C ILE A 51 0.10 -4.36 7.22
N ASN A 52 -0.06 -5.66 7.50
CA ASN A 52 0.71 -6.33 8.56
C ASN A 52 2.21 -6.38 8.26
N ASP A 53 2.58 -6.66 7.01
CA ASP A 53 3.99 -6.70 6.59
C ASP A 53 4.62 -5.29 6.60
N MET A 54 3.87 -4.27 6.16
CA MET A 54 4.27 -2.87 6.25
C MET A 54 4.49 -2.46 7.72
N ASN A 55 3.57 -2.81 8.63
CA ASN A 55 3.75 -2.55 10.06
C ASN A 55 5.01 -3.23 10.60
N THR A 56 5.25 -4.49 10.22
CA THR A 56 6.46 -5.22 10.62
C THR A 56 7.72 -4.52 10.14
N ALA A 57 7.76 -4.06 8.88
CA ALA A 57 8.90 -3.33 8.33
C ALA A 57 9.08 -1.94 8.96
N LEU A 58 8.00 -1.21 9.22
CA LEU A 58 8.05 0.08 9.91
C LEU A 58 8.61 -0.06 11.34
N HIS A 59 8.24 -1.12 12.06
CA HIS A 59 8.76 -1.39 13.41
C HIS A 59 10.22 -1.85 13.40
N THR A 60 10.64 -2.58 12.36
CA THR A 60 11.97 -3.19 12.29
C THR A 60 13.01 -2.26 11.67
N LEU A 61 12.62 -1.57 10.60
CA LEU A 61 13.51 -0.78 9.73
C LEU A 61 13.24 0.72 9.81
N GLY A 62 12.05 1.14 10.26
CA GLY A 62 11.60 2.54 10.23
C GLY A 62 11.04 3.00 8.88
N TYR A 63 11.05 2.12 7.86
CA TYR A 63 10.53 2.39 6.52
C TYR A 63 9.96 1.10 5.89
N ALA A 64 9.23 1.25 4.80
CA ALA A 64 8.71 0.14 4.01
C ALA A 64 9.07 0.32 2.53
N GLU A 65 9.78 -0.65 1.97
CA GLU A 65 10.14 -0.72 0.56
C GLU A 65 9.45 -1.92 -0.09
N LEU A 66 8.82 -1.70 -1.25
CA LEU A 66 7.94 -2.66 -1.90
C LEU A 66 8.57 -3.20 -3.18
N ASN A 67 8.46 -4.51 -3.37
CA ASN A 67 8.53 -5.14 -4.68
C ASN A 67 7.14 -5.58 -5.10
N ILE A 68 6.78 -5.41 -6.37
CA ILE A 68 5.54 -5.94 -6.93
C ILE A 68 5.86 -6.78 -8.17
N TYR A 69 5.22 -7.94 -8.27
CA TYR A 69 5.42 -8.95 -9.29
C TYR A 69 4.11 -9.27 -10.00
N THR A 70 4.18 -9.68 -11.26
CA THR A 70 3.04 -10.21 -12.01
C THR A 70 2.97 -11.75 -11.95
N ASP A 71 3.82 -12.37 -11.12
CA ASP A 71 3.92 -13.81 -11.00
C ASP A 71 4.28 -14.27 -9.58
N ALA A 72 3.82 -15.47 -9.22
CA ALA A 72 4.02 -16.02 -7.87
C ALA A 72 5.49 -16.39 -7.56
N SER A 73 6.36 -16.51 -8.57
CA SER A 73 7.77 -16.83 -8.34
C SER A 73 8.61 -15.62 -7.94
N GLY A 74 8.06 -14.40 -8.10
CA GLY A 74 8.73 -13.15 -7.79
C GLY A 74 9.88 -12.83 -8.75
N THR A 75 9.75 -13.21 -10.01
CA THR A 75 10.80 -13.02 -11.03
C THR A 75 10.43 -11.94 -12.05
N ILE A 76 9.14 -11.72 -12.29
CA ILE A 76 8.64 -10.73 -13.25
C ILE A 76 8.03 -9.57 -12.47
N PHE A 77 8.71 -8.43 -12.48
CA PHE A 77 8.24 -7.22 -11.80
C PHE A 77 7.09 -6.56 -12.56
N ALA A 78 6.11 -6.05 -11.81
CA ALA A 78 5.16 -5.07 -12.33
C ALA A 78 5.84 -3.72 -12.54
N ASN A 79 5.28 -2.89 -13.41
CA ASN A 79 5.78 -1.54 -13.68
C ASN A 79 4.93 -0.48 -12.98
N ASP A 80 5.56 0.62 -12.58
CA ASP A 80 4.89 1.81 -12.08
C ASP A 80 4.29 2.66 -13.23
N SER A 81 3.67 3.78 -12.86
CA SER A 81 3.07 4.74 -13.79
C SER A 81 4.06 5.37 -14.78
N ASN A 82 5.37 5.28 -14.52
CA ASN A 82 6.43 5.77 -15.40
C ASN A 82 7.01 4.65 -16.29
N GLY A 83 6.50 3.41 -16.17
CA GLY A 83 7.00 2.24 -16.90
C GLY A 83 8.23 1.59 -16.29
N ASN A 84 8.64 1.99 -15.07
CA ASN A 84 9.79 1.42 -14.39
C ASN A 84 9.39 0.21 -13.54
N PRO A 85 10.21 -0.84 -13.48
CA PRO A 85 9.97 -1.96 -12.57
C PRO A 85 9.85 -1.53 -11.11
N ILE A 86 8.88 -2.10 -10.39
CA ILE A 86 8.65 -1.83 -8.97
C ILE A 86 9.53 -2.79 -8.16
N THR A 87 10.80 -2.42 -8.02
CA THR A 87 11.76 -3.13 -7.17
C THR A 87 12.33 -2.23 -6.06
N ASN A 88 12.23 -2.68 -4.81
CA ASN A 88 12.67 -2.00 -3.59
C ASN A 88 12.26 -0.51 -3.56
N ARG A 89 11.01 -0.23 -3.92
CA ARG A 89 10.49 1.13 -4.05
C ARG A 89 9.97 1.62 -2.71
N LEU A 90 10.47 2.78 -2.26
CA LEU A 90 10.08 3.36 -0.97
C LEU A 90 8.62 3.81 -1.03
N ILE A 91 7.80 3.26 -0.15
CA ILE A 91 6.40 3.66 -0.03
C ILE A 91 6.32 5.01 0.68
N VAL A 92 5.64 5.98 0.08
CA VAL A 92 5.29 7.26 0.73
C VAL A 92 3.85 7.28 1.15
N THR A 93 2.95 6.81 0.29
CA THR A 93 1.52 6.80 0.58
C THR A 93 0.89 5.51 0.10
N THR A 94 -0.03 4.96 0.89
CA THR A 94 -0.99 3.97 0.40
C THR A 94 -2.39 4.53 0.55
N SER A 95 -3.29 4.16 -0.37
CA SER A 95 -4.69 4.56 -0.32
C SER A 95 -5.56 3.44 -0.82
N TYR A 96 -6.71 3.26 -0.19
CA TYR A 96 -7.73 2.33 -0.63
C TYR A 96 -9.08 3.03 -0.73
N THR A 97 -9.74 2.82 -1.86
CA THR A 97 -11.13 3.22 -2.08
C THR A 97 -11.98 1.97 -1.99
N TYR A 98 -12.95 1.96 -1.08
CA TYR A 98 -13.85 0.82 -0.91
C TYR A 98 -14.77 0.66 -2.12
N PRO A 99 -15.27 -0.55 -2.42
CA PRO A 99 -16.24 -0.76 -3.48
C PRO A 99 -17.49 0.08 -3.25
N TYR A 100 -18.08 0.61 -4.33
CA TYR A 100 -19.23 1.50 -4.25
C TYR A 100 -20.15 1.36 -5.47
N LEU A 101 -21.35 1.94 -5.38
CA LEU A 101 -22.23 2.13 -6.54
C LEU A 101 -22.02 3.52 -7.10
N ASP A 102 -21.76 3.64 -8.39
CA ASP A 102 -21.67 4.93 -9.06
C ASP A 102 -23.05 5.62 -9.13
N LEU A 103 -23.08 6.87 -9.63
CA LEU A 103 -24.32 7.64 -9.77
C LEU A 103 -25.34 7.02 -10.75
N SER A 104 -24.90 6.09 -11.59
CA SER A 104 -25.75 5.36 -12.53
C SER A 104 -26.22 4.01 -11.95
N GLY A 105 -25.81 3.67 -10.73
CA GLY A 105 -26.12 2.41 -10.06
C GLY A 105 -25.22 1.24 -10.48
N ASN A 106 -24.13 1.48 -11.20
CA ASN A 106 -23.18 0.42 -11.55
C ASN A 106 -22.28 0.12 -10.36
N PHE A 107 -21.98 -1.16 -10.15
CA PHE A 107 -20.99 -1.58 -9.17
C PHE A 107 -19.57 -1.25 -9.65
N VAL A 108 -18.81 -0.60 -8.79
CA VAL A 108 -17.39 -0.28 -8.98
C VAL A 108 -16.60 -1.04 -7.92
N PHE A 109 -15.64 -1.86 -8.36
CA PHE A 109 -14.72 -2.55 -7.46
C PHE A 109 -13.88 -1.55 -6.68
N GLY A 110 -13.44 -1.95 -5.49
CA GLY A 110 -12.48 -1.16 -4.74
C GLY A 110 -11.14 -1.09 -5.47
N TYR A 111 -10.33 -0.14 -5.05
CA TYR A 111 -9.09 0.19 -5.74
C TYR A 111 -8.04 0.69 -4.77
N PHE A 112 -6.87 0.05 -4.85
CA PHE A 112 -5.69 0.35 -4.07
C PHE A 112 -4.69 1.16 -4.89
N THR A 113 -4.02 2.11 -4.25
CA THR A 113 -2.97 2.92 -4.85
C THR A 113 -1.80 3.06 -3.89
N VAL A 114 -0.59 2.92 -4.43
CA VAL A 114 0.68 3.21 -3.76
C VAL A 114 1.34 4.38 -4.48
N VAL A 115 1.84 5.35 -3.71
CA VAL A 115 2.69 6.43 -4.20
C VAL A 115 4.11 6.22 -3.67
N PHE A 116 5.07 6.23 -4.57
CA PHE A 116 6.49 6.08 -4.25
C PHE A 116 7.18 7.43 -4.05
N ASP A 117 8.43 7.40 -3.60
CA ASP A 117 9.25 8.58 -3.29
C ASP A 117 9.58 9.48 -4.49
N ASP A 118 9.69 8.88 -5.69
CA ASP A 118 9.80 9.61 -6.96
C ASP A 118 8.45 10.14 -7.50
N LYS A 119 7.37 9.95 -6.74
CA LYS A 119 5.97 10.30 -7.06
C LYS A 119 5.34 9.42 -8.15
N SER A 120 6.01 8.39 -8.64
CA SER A 120 5.33 7.40 -9.49
C SER A 120 4.36 6.58 -8.65
N THR A 121 3.40 5.95 -9.32
CA THR A 121 2.33 5.22 -8.63
C THR A 121 2.20 3.80 -9.15
N PHE A 122 1.75 2.91 -8.28
CA PHE A 122 1.16 1.63 -8.66
C PHE A 122 -0.27 1.60 -8.18
N SER A 123 -1.16 0.98 -8.96
CA SER A 123 -2.53 0.82 -8.53
C SER A 123 -3.15 -0.47 -9.04
N ASN A 124 -4.10 -0.98 -8.27
CA ASN A 124 -4.77 -2.23 -8.55
C ASN A 124 -6.24 -2.18 -8.11
N THR A 125 -7.11 -2.75 -8.94
CA THR A 125 -8.53 -2.98 -8.60
C THR A 125 -8.69 -4.33 -7.91
N ASP A 126 -9.68 -4.45 -7.03
CA ASP A 126 -9.89 -5.67 -6.24
C ASP A 126 -10.19 -6.89 -7.14
N ASP A 127 -10.83 -6.68 -8.28
CA ASP A 127 -11.09 -7.73 -9.29
C ASP A 127 -9.80 -8.33 -9.90
N ASN A 128 -8.67 -7.63 -9.74
CA ASN A 128 -7.39 -7.97 -10.32
C ASN A 128 -6.31 -8.29 -9.27
N ASN A 129 -6.68 -8.40 -7.99
CA ASN A 129 -5.80 -8.81 -6.88
C ASN A 129 -4.98 -10.07 -7.20
N LEU A 130 -5.61 -11.05 -7.88
CA LEU A 130 -4.97 -12.32 -8.21
C LEU A 130 -3.85 -12.21 -9.26
N ALA A 131 -3.74 -11.08 -9.97
CA ALA A 131 -2.72 -10.86 -10.99
C ALA A 131 -1.38 -10.38 -10.42
N TYR A 132 -1.33 -10.03 -9.13
CA TYR A 132 -0.15 -9.40 -8.53
C TYR A 132 0.27 -10.06 -7.22
N TRP A 133 1.58 -10.11 -7.03
CA TRP A 133 2.24 -10.55 -5.80
C TRP A 133 3.18 -9.45 -5.33
N TYR A 134 3.50 -9.44 -4.04
CA TYR A 134 4.42 -8.48 -3.46
C TYR A 134 5.40 -9.13 -2.48
N SER A 135 6.47 -8.40 -2.19
CA SER A 135 7.33 -8.64 -1.04
C SER A 135 7.77 -7.31 -0.42
N ILE A 136 7.99 -7.28 0.90
CA ILE A 136 8.57 -6.12 1.59
C ILE A 136 10.06 -6.36 1.78
N TYR A 137 10.88 -5.42 1.31
CA TYR A 137 12.32 -5.48 1.44
C TYR A 137 12.76 -5.46 2.91
N GLY A 138 13.80 -6.23 3.23
CA GLY A 138 14.38 -6.30 4.57
C GLY A 138 13.62 -7.20 5.56
N MET A 139 12.56 -7.90 5.13
CA MET A 139 11.97 -9.00 5.90
C MET A 139 12.78 -10.29 5.75
N ASP A 140 12.99 -11.02 6.85
CA ASP A 140 13.68 -12.32 6.88
C ASP A 140 12.80 -13.39 7.59
N PRO A 141 12.41 -14.48 6.91
CA PRO A 141 12.67 -14.76 5.50
C PRO A 141 11.88 -13.83 4.56
N LEU A 142 12.50 -13.50 3.42
CA LEU A 142 11.80 -12.82 2.35
C LEU A 142 10.63 -13.71 1.88
N THR A 143 9.42 -13.19 1.98
CA THR A 143 8.20 -13.91 1.61
C THR A 143 7.49 -13.17 0.49
N ILE A 144 7.13 -13.89 -0.57
CA ILE A 144 6.29 -13.38 -1.67
C ILE A 144 4.84 -13.78 -1.36
N LYS A 145 3.93 -12.80 -1.35
CA LYS A 145 2.51 -13.00 -1.03
C LYS A 145 1.65 -12.42 -2.15
N GLN A 146 0.52 -13.05 -2.43
CA GLN A 146 -0.47 -12.50 -3.36
C GLN A 146 -1.14 -11.28 -2.72
N PHE A 147 -1.58 -10.31 -3.51
CA PHE A 147 -2.48 -9.28 -2.99
C PHE A 147 -3.84 -9.90 -2.64
N THR A 148 -4.29 -9.64 -1.42
CA THR A 148 -5.53 -10.12 -0.79
C THR A 148 -5.90 -9.16 0.32
#